data_AF-A0A2U1B104-F1
#
_entry.id   AF-A0A2U1B104-F1
#
_cell.length_a   1.000
_cell.length_b   1.000
_cell.length_c   1.000
_cell.angle_alpha   90.00
_cell.angle_beta   90.00
_cell.angle_gamma   90.00
#
_symmetry.space_group_name_H-M   'P 1'
#
loop_
_entity.id
_entity.type
_entity.pdbx_description
1 polymer ?
#
loop_
_entity_poly.entity_id
_entity_poly.type
_entity_poly.pdbx_seq_one_letter_code
_entity_poly.pdbx_strand_id
1 'polypeptide(L)'
;MKQQFIKYGWVLVAPLLVLQFTGENSLKLNATPNERNDRAFETNRQIFTSPALPDAITFAGEPVPLHVPDVAERLDRELLANSYLHTSTLLALKRMQRYVPEIKQMLKENDIPEDFVYLALAESLLSHVTSPAGASGFWQLMPDTARGYGMVVNGEIDERYHIQKSTLAACRYLKTAKAKFGNWTNAAASYNRGMAGIERAMKQQGVTDYYDLYLNDETSRYMFRILALKEILGNPQKYGFDLAVEHGYKPLPSKPLTVSNTISDLPAFALEQGINYKTLRLYNPWIRGYKLTVPEGKEYVLQLPM
;
A
#
# COMPACT_ATOMS: atom_id res chain seq x y z
N MET A 1 24.94 -29.56 -6.92
CA MET A 1 26.00 -28.66 -6.42
C MET A 1 25.90 -27.32 -7.15
N LYS A 2 25.23 -26.33 -6.56
CA LYS A 2 25.19 -24.95 -7.07
C LYS A 2 25.20 -23.99 -5.87
N GLN A 3 26.05 -22.99 -5.99
CA GLN A 3 26.58 -22.10 -4.97
C GLN A 3 25.51 -21.22 -4.31
N GLN A 4 25.66 -21.05 -3.00
CA GLN A 4 25.01 -20.02 -2.19
C GLN A 4 25.66 -18.66 -2.49
N PHE A 5 24.83 -17.62 -2.67
CA PHE A 5 25.28 -16.24 -2.62
C PHE A 5 24.62 -15.54 -1.43
N ILE A 6 25.41 -15.36 -0.38
CA ILE A 6 25.20 -14.39 0.70
C ILE A 6 25.52 -13.00 0.14
N LYS A 7 24.67 -12.00 0.38
CA LYS A 7 25.04 -10.59 0.21
C LYS A 7 24.56 -9.77 1.40
N TYR A 8 25.44 -9.63 2.40
CA TYR A 8 25.45 -8.50 3.32
C TYR A 8 26.08 -7.30 2.59
N GLY A 9 25.36 -6.17 2.57
CA GLY A 9 25.89 -4.91 2.06
C GLY A 9 26.80 -4.27 3.10
N TRP A 10 28.08 -4.15 2.77
CA TRP A 10 29.06 -3.39 3.53
C TRP A 10 28.83 -1.89 3.30
N VAL A 11 28.64 -1.13 4.37
CA VAL A 11 28.83 0.32 4.37
C VAL A 11 30.33 0.56 4.51
N LEU A 12 30.97 1.05 3.44
CA LEU A 12 32.31 1.60 3.49
C LEU A 12 32.27 2.92 4.26
N VAL A 13 32.79 2.92 5.49
CA VAL A 13 33.15 4.13 6.21
C VAL A 13 34.51 4.58 5.67
N ALA A 14 34.53 5.66 4.91
CA ALA A 14 35.79 6.31 4.52
C ALA A 14 36.30 7.15 5.70
N PRO A 15 37.56 6.98 6.15
CA PRO A 15 38.15 7.89 7.13
C PRO A 15 38.55 9.18 6.42
N LEU A 16 38.01 10.31 6.88
CA LEU A 16 38.43 11.63 6.41
C LEU A 16 39.86 11.90 6.88
N LEU A 17 40.78 12.02 5.92
CA LEU A 17 42.16 12.40 6.10
C LEU A 17 42.24 13.84 6.61
N VAL A 18 42.89 14.04 7.75
CA VAL A 18 43.26 15.36 8.28
C VAL A 18 44.43 15.88 7.44
N LEU A 19 44.18 16.93 6.65
CA LEU A 19 45.24 17.75 6.05
C LEU A 19 45.49 18.94 6.97
N GLN A 20 46.61 18.89 7.70
CA GLN A 20 47.16 20.05 8.38
C GLN A 20 47.71 21.01 7.32
N PHE A 21 47.13 22.21 7.23
CA PHE A 21 47.79 23.36 6.63
C PHE A 21 48.24 24.29 7.75
N THR A 22 49.56 24.35 7.95
CA THR A 22 50.25 25.39 8.70
C THR A 22 50.40 26.63 7.83
N GLY A 23 50.20 27.82 8.41
CA GLY A 23 50.75 29.07 7.88
C GLY A 23 49.72 30.12 7.45
N GLU A 24 49.44 31.02 8.39
CA GLU A 24 49.25 32.47 8.21
C GLU A 24 48.55 32.99 6.94
N ASN A 25 47.27 33.35 7.09
CA ASN A 25 46.79 34.65 6.64
C ASN A 25 45.45 35.00 7.32
N SER A 26 45.57 35.68 8.46
CA SER A 26 44.45 36.34 9.13
C SER A 26 44.03 37.57 8.34
N LEU A 27 43.12 37.40 7.38
CA LEU A 27 42.31 38.53 6.90
C LEU A 27 41.22 38.79 7.93
N LYS A 28 41.48 39.80 8.77
CA LYS A 28 40.49 40.42 9.65
C LYS A 28 39.36 41.00 8.80
N LEU A 29 38.29 40.21 8.61
CA LEU A 29 36.99 40.76 8.30
C LEU A 29 36.37 41.24 9.61
N ASN A 30 36.65 42.51 9.93
CA ASN A 30 35.86 43.28 10.88
C ASN A 30 34.44 43.43 10.33
N ALA A 31 33.61 42.41 10.50
CA ALA A 31 32.17 42.58 10.46
C ALA A 31 31.75 43.11 11.84
N THR A 32 31.47 44.40 11.91
CA THR A 32 30.67 44.97 13.01
C THR A 32 29.40 44.14 13.17
N PRO A 33 28.94 43.81 14.40
CA PRO A 33 27.63 43.24 14.58
C PRO A 33 26.63 44.31 14.17
N ASN A 34 26.14 44.21 12.94
CA ASN A 34 25.02 45.00 12.50
C ASN A 34 23.82 44.46 13.29
N GLU A 35 23.17 45.31 14.09
CA GLU A 35 21.86 45.06 14.70
C GLU A 35 20.78 44.96 13.59
N ARG A 36 20.98 44.02 12.66
CA ARG A 36 20.01 43.62 11.66
C ARG A 36 19.17 42.53 12.27
N ASN A 37 18.12 42.96 12.96
CA ASN A 37 16.82 42.29 12.96
C ASN A 37 16.91 40.77 13.18
N ASP A 38 17.14 40.35 14.43
CA ASP A 38 17.04 38.95 14.89
C ASP A 38 15.59 38.38 14.79
N ARG A 39 14.68 39.08 14.11
CA ARG A 39 13.34 38.61 13.74
C ARG A 39 13.33 38.23 12.26
N ALA A 40 13.54 36.94 11.98
CA ALA A 40 13.12 36.20 10.78
C ALA A 40 14.16 35.15 10.32
N PHE A 41 14.76 34.42 11.26
CA PHE A 41 14.82 32.98 11.06
C PHE A 41 13.74 32.38 11.94
N GLU A 42 12.46 32.56 11.55
CA GLU A 42 11.48 31.53 11.85
C GLU A 42 11.98 30.29 11.11
N THR A 43 12.84 29.54 11.79
CA THR A 43 13.27 28.25 11.27
C THR A 43 11.99 27.46 11.10
N ASN A 44 11.60 27.15 9.86
CA ASN A 44 10.70 26.06 9.51
C ASN A 44 11.35 24.74 9.96
N ARG A 45 11.59 24.61 11.26
CA ARG A 45 12.24 23.46 11.86
C ARG A 45 11.15 22.40 11.95
N GLN A 46 11.28 21.38 11.11
CA GLN A 46 10.46 20.20 11.23
C GLN A 46 10.77 19.56 12.59
N ILE A 47 9.76 19.50 13.46
CA ILE A 47 9.87 18.88 14.77
C ILE A 47 9.52 17.40 14.61
N PHE A 48 10.44 16.54 15.00
CA PHE A 48 10.24 15.09 15.01
C PHE A 48 9.95 14.67 16.46
N THR A 49 8.75 14.16 16.73
CA THR A 49 8.31 13.61 18.03
C THR A 49 7.84 12.17 17.89
N SER A 50 8.07 11.32 18.89
CA SER A 50 7.49 9.97 18.86
C SER A 50 5.96 10.10 18.87
N PRO A 51 5.23 9.44 17.96
CA PRO A 51 3.78 9.40 18.05
C PRO A 51 3.38 8.73 19.37
N ALA A 52 2.31 9.22 20.00
CA ALA A 52 1.75 8.55 21.16
C ALA A 52 0.95 7.32 20.72
N LEU A 53 1.14 6.20 21.42
CA LEU A 53 0.25 5.06 21.31
C LEU A 53 -1.20 5.47 21.68
N PRO A 54 -2.22 5.06 20.91
CA PRO A 54 -3.60 5.29 21.30
C PRO A 54 -3.98 4.43 22.52
N ASP A 55 -4.85 4.95 23.39
CA ASP A 55 -5.34 4.21 24.58
C ASP A 55 -6.08 2.92 24.19
N ALA A 56 -6.76 2.95 23.04
CA ALA A 56 -7.42 1.80 22.45
C ALA A 56 -7.44 1.91 20.93
N ILE A 57 -7.37 0.77 20.26
CA ILE A 57 -7.57 0.65 18.82
C ILE A 57 -8.26 -0.67 18.51
N THR A 58 -9.05 -0.67 17.44
CA THR A 58 -9.73 -1.87 16.94
C THR A 58 -9.33 -2.15 15.50
N PHE A 59 -9.47 -3.40 15.06
CA PHE A 59 -9.51 -3.76 13.65
C PHE A 59 -10.79 -4.52 13.36
N ALA A 60 -11.60 -4.04 12.42
CA ALA A 60 -12.88 -4.65 12.06
C ALA A 60 -13.83 -4.85 13.26
N GLY A 61 -13.77 -3.93 14.24
CA GLY A 61 -14.55 -4.01 15.49
C GLY A 61 -13.93 -4.90 16.58
N GLU A 62 -12.82 -5.57 16.30
CA GLU A 62 -12.12 -6.44 17.27
C GLU A 62 -11.05 -5.63 18.01
N PRO A 63 -10.98 -5.69 19.35
CA PRO A 63 -10.02 -4.92 20.12
C PRO A 63 -8.60 -5.45 19.95
N VAL A 64 -7.63 -4.54 19.85
CA VAL A 64 -6.20 -4.88 19.87
C VAL A 64 -5.73 -4.87 21.32
N PRO A 65 -5.07 -5.94 21.82
CA PRO A 65 -4.71 -6.08 23.23
C PRO A 65 -3.46 -5.26 23.61
N LEU A 66 -3.58 -3.92 23.60
CA LEU A 66 -2.47 -3.00 23.92
C LEU A 66 -1.98 -3.06 25.37
N HIS A 67 -2.69 -3.77 26.26
CA HIS A 67 -2.20 -4.05 27.61
C HIS A 67 -1.03 -5.07 27.61
N VAL A 68 -0.83 -5.80 26.51
CA VAL A 68 0.31 -6.69 26.32
C VAL A 68 1.51 -5.87 25.80
N PRO A 69 2.64 -5.81 26.53
CA PRO A 69 3.76 -4.94 26.14
C PRO A 69 4.30 -5.18 24.73
N ASP A 70 4.48 -6.44 24.30
CA ASP A 70 4.95 -6.77 22.95
C ASP A 70 3.99 -6.26 21.86
N VAL A 71 2.68 -6.32 22.09
CA VAL A 71 1.66 -5.83 21.15
C VAL A 71 1.72 -4.31 21.05
N ALA A 72 1.86 -3.62 22.18
CA ALA A 72 2.01 -2.16 22.23
C ALA A 72 3.28 -1.69 21.52
N GLU A 73 4.43 -2.30 21.82
CA GLU A 73 5.72 -1.95 21.23
C GLU A 73 5.76 -2.21 19.71
N ARG A 74 5.11 -3.28 19.23
CA ARG A 74 5.01 -3.56 17.80
C ARG A 74 4.13 -2.58 17.05
N LEU A 75 3.02 -2.14 17.67
CA LEU A 75 2.20 -1.07 17.10
C LEU A 75 2.96 0.26 17.10
N ASP A 76 3.60 0.61 18.20
CA ASP A 76 4.41 1.84 18.34
C ASP A 76 5.48 1.92 17.24
N ARG A 77 6.20 0.82 17.00
CA ARG A 77 7.20 0.74 15.94
C ARG A 77 6.62 1.04 14.55
N GLU A 78 5.44 0.51 14.22
CA GLU A 78 4.81 0.78 12.92
C GLU A 78 4.20 2.20 12.85
N LEU A 79 3.70 2.75 13.96
CA LEU A 79 3.30 4.16 14.04
C LEU A 79 4.48 5.09 13.80
N LEU A 80 5.61 4.83 14.46
CA LEU A 80 6.85 5.58 14.29
C LEU A 80 7.31 5.54 12.83
N ALA A 81 7.38 4.35 12.24
CA ALA A 81 7.81 4.18 10.85
C ALA A 81 6.91 4.96 9.87
N ASN A 82 5.59 4.82 9.99
CA ASN A 82 4.65 5.42 9.03
C ASN A 82 4.41 6.92 9.26
N SER A 83 4.67 7.43 10.47
CA SER A 83 4.66 8.86 10.77
C SER A 83 5.81 9.60 10.05
N TYR A 84 6.94 8.91 9.83
CA TYR A 84 8.12 9.51 9.19
C TYR A 84 8.36 9.10 7.74
N LEU A 85 7.52 8.23 7.18
CA LEU A 85 7.48 7.96 5.74
C LEU A 85 6.61 8.97 4.98
N HIS A 86 6.90 10.27 5.15
CA HIS A 86 6.01 11.35 4.72
C HIS A 86 5.57 11.27 3.26
N THR A 87 6.49 10.93 2.34
CA THR A 87 6.16 10.80 0.91
C THR A 87 5.12 9.72 0.67
N SER A 88 5.27 8.55 1.29
CA SER A 88 4.33 7.43 1.15
C SER A 88 2.99 7.76 1.80
N THR A 89 3.00 8.37 2.98
CA THR A 89 1.77 8.73 3.72
C THR A 89 0.98 9.81 2.99
N LEU A 90 1.63 10.89 2.51
CA LEU A 90 0.97 11.91 1.68
C LEU A 90 0.44 11.33 0.37
N LEU A 91 1.20 10.45 -0.29
CA LEU A 91 0.76 9.79 -1.51
C LEU A 91 -0.45 8.87 -1.27
N ALA A 92 -0.46 8.15 -0.14
CA ALA A 92 -1.59 7.34 0.29
C ALA A 92 -2.83 8.21 0.48
N LEU A 93 -2.74 9.30 1.26
CA LEU A 93 -3.84 10.24 1.47
C LEU A 93 -4.41 10.79 0.16
N LYS A 94 -3.53 11.15 -0.80
CA LYS A 94 -3.96 11.59 -2.14
C LYS A 94 -4.72 10.51 -2.89
N ARG A 95 -4.22 9.26 -2.90
CA ARG A 95 -4.87 8.13 -3.59
C ARG A 95 -6.14 7.66 -2.91
N MET A 96 -6.23 7.80 -1.59
CA MET A 96 -7.41 7.41 -0.84
C MET A 96 -8.65 8.13 -1.34
N GLN A 97 -8.56 9.43 -1.61
CA GLN A 97 -9.67 10.20 -2.18
C GLN A 97 -10.17 9.65 -3.53
N ARG A 98 -9.29 9.02 -4.31
CA ARG A 98 -9.64 8.43 -5.61
C ARG A 98 -10.37 7.11 -5.47
N TYR A 99 -9.86 6.22 -4.62
CA TYR A 99 -10.22 4.79 -4.67
C TYR A 99 -10.97 4.29 -3.43
N VAL A 100 -10.78 4.88 -2.26
CA VAL A 100 -11.39 4.40 -1.01
C VAL A 100 -12.93 4.41 -1.05
N PRO A 101 -13.61 5.44 -1.61
CA PRO A 101 -15.07 5.42 -1.66
C PRO A 101 -15.64 4.20 -2.38
N GLU A 102 -15.09 3.86 -3.56
CA GLU A 102 -15.50 2.69 -4.34
C GLU A 102 -15.15 1.38 -3.60
N ILE A 103 -13.92 1.25 -3.08
CA ILE A 103 -13.51 0.03 -2.37
C ILE A 103 -14.39 -0.19 -1.13
N LYS A 104 -14.64 0.83 -0.33
CA LYS A 104 -15.50 0.72 0.87
C LYS A 104 -16.92 0.31 0.52
N GLN A 105 -17.49 0.90 -0.53
CA GLN A 105 -18.82 0.51 -1.00
C GLN A 105 -18.85 -0.99 -1.35
N MET A 106 -17.86 -1.47 -2.10
CA MET A 106 -17.77 -2.89 -2.46
C MET A 106 -17.52 -3.81 -1.26
N LEU A 107 -16.70 -3.39 -0.28
CA LEU A 107 -16.50 -4.15 0.96
C LEU A 107 -17.83 -4.29 1.71
N LYS A 108 -18.57 -3.19 1.87
CA LYS A 108 -19.87 -3.16 2.53
C LYS A 108 -20.91 -4.03 1.82
N GLU A 109 -21.02 -3.94 0.50
CA GLU A 109 -21.91 -4.78 -0.31
C GLU A 109 -21.60 -6.28 -0.22
N ASN A 110 -20.37 -6.61 0.20
CA ASN A 110 -19.92 -7.97 0.40
C ASN A 110 -19.75 -8.31 1.90
N ASP A 111 -20.40 -7.61 2.83
CA ASP A 111 -20.34 -7.91 4.27
C ASP A 111 -18.90 -7.99 4.85
N ILE A 112 -17.96 -7.25 4.25
CA ILE A 112 -16.59 -7.13 4.73
C ILE A 112 -16.46 -5.79 5.47
N PRO A 113 -15.87 -5.77 6.68
CA PRO A 113 -15.58 -4.52 7.40
C PRO A 113 -14.75 -3.56 6.55
N GLU A 114 -15.13 -2.28 6.55
CA GLU A 114 -14.45 -1.26 5.74
C GLU A 114 -12.97 -1.07 6.10
N ASP A 115 -12.56 -1.47 7.31
CA ASP A 115 -11.17 -1.47 7.77
C ASP A 115 -10.22 -2.26 6.84
N PHE A 116 -10.74 -3.22 6.06
CA PHE A 116 -9.94 -3.96 5.08
C PHE A 116 -9.41 -3.08 3.93
N VAL A 117 -9.87 -1.83 3.79
CA VAL A 117 -9.22 -0.86 2.90
C VAL A 117 -7.77 -0.57 3.32
N TYR A 118 -7.47 -0.62 4.62
CA TYR A 118 -6.10 -0.43 5.13
C TYR A 118 -5.21 -1.64 4.84
N LEU A 119 -5.78 -2.83 4.65
CA LEU A 119 -5.07 -3.98 4.10
C LEU A 119 -4.64 -3.70 2.66
N ALA A 120 -5.54 -3.24 1.79
CA ALA A 120 -5.18 -2.87 0.41
C ALA A 120 -4.12 -1.75 0.34
N LEU A 121 -4.18 -0.79 1.27
CA LEU A 121 -3.15 0.23 1.44
C LEU A 121 -1.79 -0.37 1.85
N ALA A 122 -1.78 -1.31 2.80
CA ALA A 122 -0.56 -2.01 3.21
C ALA A 122 0.07 -2.85 2.09
N GLU A 123 -0.75 -3.36 1.17
CA GLU A 123 -0.30 -4.17 0.05
C GLU A 123 0.31 -3.35 -1.09
N SER A 124 -0.30 -2.21 -1.45
CA SER A 124 0.06 -1.52 -2.71
C SER A 124 0.08 0.00 -2.63
N LEU A 125 -0.28 0.60 -1.49
CA LEU A 125 -0.63 2.01 -1.38
C LEU A 125 -1.67 2.42 -2.45
N LEU A 126 -2.63 1.53 -2.74
CA LEU A 126 -3.67 1.67 -3.77
C LEU A 126 -3.08 1.97 -5.15
N SER A 127 -2.14 1.13 -5.59
CA SER A 127 -1.41 1.29 -6.85
C SER A 127 -1.30 -0.01 -7.66
N HIS A 128 -1.13 0.14 -8.98
CA HIS A 128 -0.95 -0.96 -9.92
C HIS A 128 0.50 -1.46 -9.93
N VAL A 129 0.99 -1.96 -8.80
CA VAL A 129 2.36 -2.48 -8.63
C VAL A 129 2.40 -3.99 -8.71
N THR A 130 3.60 -4.55 -8.87
CA THR A 130 3.84 -5.99 -8.83
C THR A 130 5.03 -6.27 -7.95
N SER A 131 4.85 -7.15 -6.96
CA SER A 131 5.92 -7.56 -6.07
C SER A 131 6.94 -8.43 -6.81
N PRO A 132 8.17 -8.59 -6.26
CA PRO A 132 9.14 -9.53 -6.78
C PRO A 132 8.63 -10.99 -6.84
N ALA A 133 7.71 -11.35 -5.95
CA ALA A 133 7.07 -12.68 -5.93
C ALA A 133 5.96 -12.84 -6.99
N GLY A 134 5.56 -11.75 -7.66
CA GLY A 134 4.55 -11.78 -8.73
C GLY A 134 3.13 -11.45 -8.29
N ALA A 135 2.90 -11.09 -7.02
CA ALA A 135 1.63 -10.52 -6.56
C ALA A 135 1.38 -9.16 -7.24
N SER A 136 0.15 -8.87 -7.69
CA SER A 136 -0.13 -7.67 -8.50
C SER A 136 -1.41 -6.93 -8.12
N GLY A 137 -1.44 -5.64 -8.45
CA GLY A 137 -2.61 -4.78 -8.29
C GLY A 137 -2.82 -4.28 -6.87
N PHE A 138 -4.02 -3.74 -6.62
CA PHE A 138 -4.32 -3.05 -5.35
C PHE A 138 -4.29 -4.00 -4.15
N TRP A 139 -4.76 -5.22 -4.38
CA TRP A 139 -4.89 -6.27 -3.37
C TRP A 139 -3.72 -7.26 -3.38
N GLN A 140 -2.66 -6.99 -4.17
CA GLN A 140 -1.49 -7.87 -4.35
C GLN A 140 -1.88 -9.36 -4.45
N LEU A 141 -2.78 -9.68 -5.38
CA LEU A 141 -3.19 -11.07 -5.56
C LEU A 141 -2.10 -11.84 -6.32
N MET A 142 -1.76 -13.03 -5.83
CA MET A 142 -0.92 -13.97 -6.59
C MET A 142 -1.66 -14.45 -7.85
N PRO A 143 -0.95 -14.75 -8.96
CA PRO A 143 -1.58 -15.18 -10.20
C PRO A 143 -2.52 -16.37 -10.02
N ASP A 144 -2.08 -17.40 -9.29
CA ASP A 144 -2.86 -18.61 -9.09
C ASP A 144 -4.07 -18.38 -8.18
N THR A 145 -3.92 -17.54 -7.14
CA THR A 145 -5.05 -17.11 -6.30
C THR A 145 -6.10 -16.37 -7.11
N ALA A 146 -5.69 -15.44 -7.97
CA ALA A 146 -6.61 -14.69 -8.82
C ALA A 146 -7.36 -15.62 -9.80
N ARG A 147 -6.65 -16.55 -10.46
CA ARG A 147 -7.27 -17.55 -11.34
C ARG A 147 -8.22 -18.48 -10.58
N GLY A 148 -7.87 -18.87 -9.36
CA GLY A 148 -8.74 -19.66 -8.48
C GLY A 148 -10.06 -18.95 -8.15
N TYR A 149 -10.07 -17.62 -8.20
CA TYR A 149 -11.27 -16.80 -8.07
C TYR A 149 -11.93 -16.41 -9.39
N GLY A 150 -11.57 -17.08 -10.50
CA GLY A 150 -12.18 -16.91 -11.82
C GLY A 150 -11.68 -15.70 -12.60
N MET A 151 -10.57 -15.07 -12.18
CA MET A 151 -10.00 -13.91 -12.86
C MET A 151 -9.09 -14.33 -14.02
N VAL A 152 -9.08 -13.54 -15.08
CA VAL A 152 -8.17 -13.71 -16.22
C VAL A 152 -6.80 -13.12 -15.90
N VAL A 153 -5.75 -13.95 -15.99
CA VAL A 153 -4.35 -13.54 -15.81
C VAL A 153 -3.48 -14.19 -16.89
N ASN A 154 -3.20 -13.43 -17.95
CA ASN A 154 -2.39 -13.80 -19.11
C ASN A 154 -1.61 -12.58 -19.67
N GLY A 155 -0.98 -12.71 -20.84
CA GLY A 155 -0.17 -11.66 -21.45
C GLY A 155 -0.93 -10.45 -22.02
N GLU A 156 -2.22 -10.63 -22.37
CA GLU A 156 -3.07 -9.57 -22.88
C GLU A 156 -3.84 -8.87 -21.76
N ILE A 157 -4.32 -9.65 -20.79
CA ILE A 157 -5.24 -9.25 -19.73
C ILE A 157 -4.70 -9.74 -18.38
N ASP A 158 -4.66 -8.84 -17.41
CA ASP A 158 -4.43 -9.18 -16.01
C ASP A 158 -5.42 -8.44 -15.13
N GLU A 159 -6.50 -9.14 -14.77
CA GLU A 159 -7.62 -8.57 -14.02
C GLU A 159 -7.26 -8.26 -12.56
N ARG A 160 -6.07 -8.63 -12.09
CA ARG A 160 -5.58 -8.20 -10.77
C ARG A 160 -5.39 -6.69 -10.69
N TYR A 161 -5.20 -6.03 -11.83
CA TYR A 161 -5.18 -4.57 -11.92
C TYR A 161 -6.57 -3.94 -12.07
N HIS A 162 -7.63 -4.73 -12.26
CA HIS A 162 -9.00 -4.24 -12.31
C HIS A 162 -9.53 -4.07 -10.89
N ILE A 163 -9.81 -2.84 -10.46
CA ILE A 163 -10.15 -2.54 -9.06
C ILE A 163 -11.38 -3.33 -8.58
N GLN A 164 -12.46 -3.36 -9.37
CA GLN A 164 -13.68 -4.07 -9.01
C GLN A 164 -13.46 -5.59 -8.93
N LYS A 165 -12.90 -6.20 -9.98
CA LYS A 165 -12.67 -7.66 -10.01
C LYS A 165 -11.71 -8.13 -8.92
N SER A 166 -10.61 -7.40 -8.70
CA SER A 166 -9.65 -7.73 -7.64
C SER A 166 -10.23 -7.53 -6.24
N THR A 167 -11.05 -6.49 -6.02
CA THR A 167 -11.76 -6.28 -4.74
C THR A 167 -12.75 -7.40 -4.46
N LEU A 168 -13.53 -7.84 -5.45
CA LEU A 168 -14.44 -8.98 -5.28
C LEU A 168 -13.70 -10.28 -4.97
N ALA A 169 -12.54 -10.52 -5.59
CA ALA A 169 -11.70 -11.68 -5.27
C ALA A 169 -11.13 -11.61 -3.84
N ALA A 170 -10.67 -10.43 -3.40
CA ALA A 170 -10.24 -10.20 -2.03
C ALA A 170 -11.39 -10.44 -1.03
N CYS A 171 -12.60 -9.94 -1.31
CA CYS A 171 -13.78 -10.21 -0.48
C CYS A 171 -14.05 -11.71 -0.34
N ARG A 172 -14.00 -12.48 -1.43
CA ARG A 172 -14.18 -13.94 -1.40
C ARG A 172 -13.12 -14.63 -0.54
N TYR A 173 -11.86 -14.21 -0.65
CA TYR A 173 -10.78 -14.69 0.21
C TYR A 173 -11.07 -14.40 1.68
N LEU A 174 -11.42 -13.16 2.01
CA LEU A 174 -11.65 -12.72 3.38
C LEU A 174 -12.86 -13.40 4.01
N LYS A 175 -13.95 -13.64 3.26
CA LYS A 175 -15.09 -14.45 3.74
C LYS A 175 -14.65 -15.87 4.09
N THR A 176 -13.87 -16.50 3.22
CA THR A 176 -13.35 -17.86 3.44
C THR A 176 -12.46 -17.92 4.67
N ALA A 177 -11.55 -16.94 4.82
CA ALA A 177 -10.66 -16.85 5.96
C ALA A 177 -11.42 -16.56 7.27
N LYS A 178 -12.42 -15.67 7.25
CA LYS A 178 -13.28 -15.38 8.41
C LYS A 178 -14.08 -16.60 8.84
N ALA A 179 -14.62 -17.37 7.89
CA ALA A 179 -15.32 -18.61 8.18
C ALA A 179 -14.39 -19.67 8.80
N LYS A 180 -13.13 -19.72 8.35
CA LYS A 180 -12.12 -20.65 8.88
C LYS A 180 -11.65 -20.28 10.29
N PHE A 181 -11.36 -19.01 10.55
CA PHE A 181 -10.72 -18.59 11.80
C PHE A 181 -11.66 -18.00 12.84
N GLY A 182 -12.90 -17.68 12.48
CA GLY A 182 -13.90 -17.14 13.41
C GLY A 182 -13.72 -15.66 13.76
N ASN A 183 -12.61 -15.01 13.43
CA ASN A 183 -12.36 -13.58 13.65
C ASN A 183 -11.65 -12.92 12.45
N TRP A 184 -11.75 -11.60 12.34
CA TRP A 184 -11.23 -10.79 11.24
C TRP A 184 -9.72 -10.56 11.34
N THR A 185 -9.19 -10.48 12.56
CA THR A 185 -7.74 -10.31 12.82
C THR A 185 -6.95 -11.46 12.20
N ASN A 186 -7.34 -12.70 12.46
CA ASN A 186 -6.75 -13.89 11.87
C ASN A 186 -7.00 -13.98 10.37
N ALA A 187 -8.19 -13.55 9.91
CA ALA A 187 -8.50 -13.51 8.49
C ALA A 187 -7.54 -12.57 7.74
N ALA A 188 -7.30 -11.37 8.27
CA ALA A 188 -6.34 -10.41 7.75
C ALA A 188 -4.89 -10.92 7.83
N ALA A 189 -4.47 -11.47 8.96
CA ALA A 189 -3.13 -12.05 9.11
C ALA A 189 -2.87 -13.18 8.09
N SER A 190 -3.90 -13.98 7.80
CA SER A 190 -3.81 -15.03 6.80
C SER A 190 -3.64 -14.51 5.38
N TYR A 191 -3.99 -13.25 5.09
CA TYR A 191 -3.82 -12.67 3.76
C TYR A 191 -2.34 -12.62 3.35
N ASN A 192 -1.44 -12.33 4.30
CA ASN A 192 0.00 -12.29 4.06
C ASN A 192 0.64 -13.69 3.96
N ARG A 193 0.32 -14.59 4.90
CA ARG A 193 1.01 -15.90 5.04
C ARG A 193 0.23 -17.09 4.47
N GLY A 194 -0.96 -16.84 3.95
CA GLY A 194 -1.93 -17.86 3.57
C GLY A 194 -2.64 -18.51 4.76
N MET A 195 -3.90 -18.92 4.56
CA MET A 195 -4.72 -19.61 5.57
C MET A 195 -4.06 -20.85 6.16
N ALA A 196 -3.47 -21.71 5.32
CA ALA A 196 -2.78 -22.91 5.81
C ALA A 196 -1.52 -22.58 6.64
N GLY A 197 -0.85 -21.47 6.33
CA GLY A 197 0.33 -21.01 7.05
C GLY A 197 0.00 -20.55 8.47
N ILE A 198 -1.04 -19.75 8.62
CA ILE A 198 -1.55 -19.30 9.92
C ILE A 198 -2.09 -20.48 10.74
N GLU A 199 -2.91 -21.33 10.13
CA GLU A 199 -3.46 -22.52 10.80
C GLU A 199 -2.36 -23.45 11.34
N ARG A 200 -1.32 -23.70 10.55
CA ARG A 200 -0.19 -24.51 10.98
C ARG A 200 0.54 -23.86 12.16
N ALA A 201 0.75 -22.54 12.14
CA ALA A 201 1.42 -21.83 13.23
C ALA A 201 0.60 -21.89 14.53
N MET A 202 -0.71 -21.67 14.45
CA MET A 202 -1.65 -21.81 15.57
C MET A 202 -1.59 -23.21 16.17
N LYS A 203 -1.73 -24.24 15.32
CA LYS A 203 -1.66 -25.63 15.77
C LYS A 203 -0.32 -25.99 16.43
N GLN A 204 0.79 -25.50 15.86
CA GLN A 204 2.13 -25.79 16.37
C GLN A 204 2.39 -25.13 17.73
N GLN A 205 1.86 -23.93 17.95
CA GLN A 205 2.10 -23.14 19.16
C GLN A 205 1.01 -23.31 20.22
N GLY A 206 -0.11 -23.96 19.89
CA GLY A 206 -1.23 -24.17 20.81
C GLY A 206 -2.02 -22.90 21.11
N VAL A 207 -2.01 -21.92 20.21
CA VAL A 207 -2.70 -20.63 20.36
C VAL A 207 -3.66 -20.39 19.20
N THR A 208 -4.69 -19.57 19.41
CA THR A 208 -5.73 -19.28 18.42
C THR A 208 -5.81 -17.82 18.00
N ASP A 209 -5.16 -16.92 18.73
CA ASP A 209 -5.11 -15.50 18.41
C ASP A 209 -3.81 -15.15 17.68
N TYR A 210 -3.90 -14.25 16.70
CA TYR A 210 -2.74 -13.67 16.03
C TYR A 210 -1.77 -13.00 17.02
N TYR A 211 -2.27 -12.30 18.02
CA TYR A 211 -1.43 -11.55 18.96
C TYR A 211 -0.60 -12.47 19.86
N ASP A 212 -1.00 -13.74 20.00
CA ASP A 212 -0.26 -14.76 20.74
C ASP A 212 0.75 -15.53 19.86
N LEU A 213 0.72 -15.35 18.53
CA LEU A 213 1.57 -16.09 17.60
C LEU A 213 2.99 -15.53 17.55
N TYR A 214 3.96 -16.42 17.74
CA TYR A 214 5.36 -16.19 17.37
C TYR A 214 5.56 -16.43 15.87
N LEU A 215 5.71 -15.36 15.09
CA LEU A 215 5.87 -15.40 13.63
C LEU A 215 7.22 -14.80 13.22
N ASN A 216 7.58 -14.95 11.94
CA ASN A 216 8.75 -14.26 11.38
C ASN A 216 8.47 -12.74 11.31
N ASP A 217 9.52 -11.93 11.19
CA ASP A 217 9.40 -10.46 11.24
C ASP A 217 8.36 -9.92 10.25
N GLU A 218 8.35 -10.43 9.02
CA GLU A 218 7.41 -9.96 8.00
C GLU A 218 5.94 -10.20 8.40
N THR A 219 5.57 -11.45 8.72
CA THR A 219 4.18 -11.76 9.05
C THR A 219 3.79 -11.18 10.41
N SER A 220 4.70 -11.15 11.39
CA SER A 220 4.42 -10.60 12.73
C SER A 220 4.16 -9.10 12.70
N ARG A 221 4.67 -8.39 11.69
CA ARG A 221 4.47 -6.94 11.51
C ARG A 221 3.23 -6.59 10.70
N TYR A 222 2.68 -7.53 9.94
CA TYR A 222 1.67 -7.25 8.93
C TYR A 222 0.42 -6.58 9.51
N MET A 223 -0.14 -7.13 10.60
CA MET A 223 -1.31 -6.53 11.26
C MET A 223 -1.01 -5.16 11.87
N PHE A 224 0.16 -4.99 12.48
CA PHE A 224 0.56 -3.70 13.06
C PHE A 224 0.75 -2.62 12.00
N ARG A 225 1.25 -2.98 10.82
CA ARG A 225 1.32 -2.07 9.67
C ARG A 225 -0.08 -1.63 9.22
N ILE A 226 -1.04 -2.56 9.15
CA ILE A 226 -2.44 -2.23 8.81
C ILE A 226 -3.04 -1.29 9.85
N LEU A 227 -2.85 -1.58 11.14
CA LEU A 227 -3.32 -0.76 12.26
C LEU A 227 -2.70 0.64 12.27
N ALA A 228 -1.40 0.75 12.03
CA ALA A 228 -0.70 2.03 11.94
C ALA A 228 -1.22 2.86 10.75
N LEU A 229 -1.45 2.23 9.59
CA LEU A 229 -2.07 2.91 8.45
C LEU A 229 -3.50 3.34 8.76
N LYS A 230 -4.30 2.51 9.44
CA LYS A 230 -5.65 2.88 9.91
C LYS A 230 -5.61 4.13 10.79
N GLU A 231 -4.75 4.11 11.79
CA GLU A 231 -4.63 5.18 12.78
C GLU A 231 -4.11 6.48 12.15
N ILE A 232 -3.03 6.43 11.37
CA ILE A 232 -2.41 7.61 10.77
C ILE A 232 -3.27 8.19 9.66
N LEU A 233 -3.74 7.36 8.73
CA LEU A 233 -4.52 7.85 7.58
C LEU A 233 -5.97 8.18 7.95
N GLY A 234 -6.48 7.61 9.05
CA GLY A 234 -7.76 7.98 9.65
C GLY A 234 -7.70 9.29 10.45
N ASN A 235 -6.52 9.65 10.95
CA ASN A 235 -6.31 10.85 11.77
C ASN A 235 -5.09 11.68 11.30
N PRO A 236 -4.97 12.05 10.02
CA PRO A 236 -3.71 12.55 9.46
C PRO A 236 -3.18 13.81 10.16
N GLN A 237 -4.06 14.72 10.61
CA GLN A 237 -3.67 15.93 11.32
C GLN A 237 -3.03 15.64 12.68
N LYS A 238 -3.47 14.58 13.39
CA LYS A 238 -2.85 14.13 14.66
C LYS A 238 -1.37 13.76 14.47
N TYR A 239 -1.00 13.34 13.26
CA TYR A 239 0.35 12.92 12.88
C TYR A 239 1.08 13.96 12.03
N GLY A 240 0.60 15.21 11.99
CA GLY A 240 1.26 16.30 11.27
C GLY A 240 1.08 16.30 9.76
N PHE A 241 0.14 15.51 9.22
CA PHE A 241 -0.21 15.51 7.81
C PHE A 241 -1.40 16.43 7.54
N ASP A 242 -1.11 17.63 7.04
CA ASP A 242 -2.13 18.55 6.57
C ASP A 242 -2.23 18.49 5.03
N LEU A 243 -3.14 17.64 4.54
CA LEU A 243 -3.45 17.53 3.11
C LEU A 243 -4.82 18.16 2.85
N ALA A 244 -4.81 19.35 2.22
CA ALA A 244 -6.02 19.96 1.72
C ALA A 244 -6.73 19.02 0.70
N VAL A 245 -8.06 18.95 0.77
CA VAL A 245 -8.85 17.97 0.00
C VAL A 245 -8.60 18.11 -1.50
N GLU A 246 -8.51 19.34 -2.01
CA GLU A 246 -8.24 19.66 -3.41
C GLU A 246 -6.88 19.15 -3.93
N HIS A 247 -5.92 18.88 -3.05
CA HIS A 247 -4.61 18.33 -3.41
C HIS A 247 -4.60 16.80 -3.58
N GLY A 248 -5.70 16.13 -3.21
CA GLY A 248 -5.88 14.71 -3.44
C GLY A 248 -6.25 14.37 -4.87
N TYR A 249 -6.12 13.10 -5.20
CA TYR A 249 -6.43 12.61 -6.53
C TYR A 249 -7.93 12.33 -6.63
N LYS A 250 -8.61 13.05 -7.51
CA LYS A 250 -10.03 12.79 -7.83
C LYS A 250 -10.18 11.52 -8.69
N PRO A 251 -11.33 10.81 -8.61
CA PRO A 251 -11.72 9.79 -9.58
C PRO A 251 -11.53 10.28 -11.02
N LEU A 252 -11.10 9.39 -11.92
CA LEU A 252 -10.95 9.73 -13.33
C LEU A 252 -12.36 9.78 -13.96
N PRO A 253 -12.80 10.93 -14.48
CA PRO A 253 -14.07 11.01 -15.21
C PRO A 253 -13.99 10.10 -16.43
N SER A 254 -14.90 9.13 -16.51
CA SER A 254 -14.90 8.11 -17.56
C SER A 254 -16.31 7.76 -18.01
N LYS A 255 -16.39 7.25 -19.24
CA LYS A 255 -17.58 6.64 -19.83
C LYS A 255 -17.29 5.18 -20.20
N PRO A 256 -18.25 4.26 -19.99
CA PRO A 256 -18.10 2.88 -20.39
C PRO A 256 -18.28 2.71 -21.90
N LEU A 257 -17.48 1.83 -22.50
CA LEU A 257 -17.63 1.33 -23.86
C LEU A 257 -17.59 -0.19 -23.84
N THR A 258 -18.70 -0.83 -24.18
CA THR A 258 -18.77 -2.30 -24.30
C THR A 258 -18.13 -2.76 -25.60
N VAL A 259 -17.22 -3.73 -25.51
CA VAL A 259 -16.57 -4.36 -26.65
C VAL A 259 -16.84 -5.87 -26.65
N SER A 260 -17.49 -6.34 -27.71
CA SER A 260 -17.84 -7.75 -27.93
C SER A 260 -16.96 -8.43 -28.99
N ASN A 261 -16.21 -7.65 -29.77
CA ASN A 261 -15.32 -8.14 -30.81
C ASN A 261 -13.85 -7.98 -30.40
N THR A 262 -13.00 -8.90 -30.87
CA THR A 262 -11.55 -8.82 -30.67
C THR A 262 -10.98 -7.55 -31.30
N ILE A 263 -10.17 -6.82 -30.53
CA ILE A 263 -9.41 -5.65 -31.00
C ILE A 263 -7.97 -6.11 -31.26
N SER A 264 -7.60 -6.26 -32.54
CA SER A 264 -6.27 -6.74 -32.94
C SER A 264 -5.15 -5.74 -32.69
N ASP A 265 -5.46 -4.44 -32.68
CA ASP A 265 -4.52 -3.33 -32.49
C ASP A 265 -5.13 -2.27 -31.55
N LEU A 266 -4.80 -2.37 -30.26
CA LEU A 266 -5.27 -1.42 -29.25
C LEU A 266 -4.73 0.00 -29.43
N PRO A 267 -3.46 0.22 -29.86
CA PRO A 267 -3.01 1.55 -30.25
C PRO A 267 -3.83 2.21 -31.35
N ALA A 268 -4.12 1.51 -32.45
CA ALA A 268 -4.96 2.04 -33.52
C ALA A 268 -6.38 2.33 -33.03
N PHE A 269 -6.99 1.37 -32.31
CA PHE A 269 -8.29 1.56 -31.68
C PHE A 269 -8.33 2.77 -30.75
N ALA A 270 -7.30 2.98 -29.92
CA ALA A 270 -7.21 4.14 -29.03
C ALA A 270 -7.26 5.45 -29.83
N LEU A 271 -6.50 5.54 -30.92
CA LEU A 271 -6.47 6.72 -31.79
C LEU A 271 -7.82 6.99 -32.45
N GLU A 272 -8.55 5.96 -32.86
CA GLU A 272 -9.93 6.07 -33.36
C GLU A 272 -10.89 6.62 -32.30
N GLN A 273 -10.66 6.31 -31.01
CA GLN A 273 -11.39 6.88 -29.88
C GLN A 273 -10.90 8.29 -29.48
N GLY A 274 -9.94 8.87 -30.22
CA GLY A 274 -9.39 10.21 -29.95
C GLY A 274 -8.39 10.25 -28.78
N ILE A 275 -7.85 9.12 -28.36
CA ILE A 275 -6.88 9.01 -27.26
C ILE A 275 -5.62 8.25 -27.69
N ASN A 276 -4.55 8.31 -26.90
CA ASN A 276 -3.39 7.45 -27.14
C ASN A 276 -3.48 6.16 -26.29
N TYR A 277 -2.69 5.15 -26.67
CA TYR A 277 -2.63 3.86 -25.97
C TYR A 277 -2.28 3.98 -24.48
N LYS A 278 -1.43 4.96 -24.10
CA LYS A 278 -1.09 5.21 -22.70
C LYS A 278 -2.34 5.65 -21.91
N THR A 279 -3.16 6.54 -22.46
CA THR A 279 -4.43 6.95 -21.85
C THR A 279 -5.40 5.77 -21.77
N LEU A 280 -5.52 4.96 -22.82
CA LEU A 280 -6.37 3.76 -22.78
C LEU A 280 -5.97 2.83 -21.62
N ARG A 281 -4.67 2.57 -21.44
CA ARG A 281 -4.16 1.76 -20.33
C ARG A 281 -4.26 2.42 -18.95
N LEU A 282 -4.18 3.75 -18.89
CA LEU A 282 -4.39 4.49 -17.64
C LEU A 282 -5.80 4.25 -17.10
N TYR A 283 -6.79 4.24 -17.98
CA TYR A 283 -8.19 3.99 -17.63
C TYR A 283 -8.53 2.50 -17.51
N ASN A 284 -7.77 1.63 -18.20
CA ASN A 284 -7.96 0.18 -18.21
C ASN A 284 -6.64 -0.52 -17.80
N PRO A 285 -6.18 -0.39 -16.56
CA PRO A 285 -4.87 -0.87 -16.11
C PRO A 285 -4.70 -2.40 -16.19
N TRP A 286 -5.83 -3.12 -16.30
CA TRP A 286 -5.92 -4.56 -16.53
C TRP A 286 -5.55 -4.98 -17.95
N ILE A 287 -5.47 -4.06 -18.91
CA ILE A 287 -4.92 -4.31 -20.23
C ILE A 287 -3.39 -4.28 -20.15
N ARG A 288 -2.76 -5.39 -20.53
CA ARG A 288 -1.31 -5.61 -20.45
C ARG A 288 -0.64 -5.71 -21.81
N GLY A 289 -1.35 -6.24 -22.82
CA GLY A 289 -0.86 -6.39 -24.19
C GLY A 289 -1.38 -5.31 -25.14
N TYR A 290 -0.88 -5.33 -26.39
CA TYR A 290 -1.27 -4.42 -27.47
C TYR A 290 -2.49 -4.91 -28.29
N LYS A 291 -3.05 -6.06 -27.90
CA LYS A 291 -4.23 -6.69 -28.46
C LYS A 291 -5.20 -7.02 -27.32
N LEU A 292 -6.50 -7.00 -27.60
CA LEU A 292 -7.54 -7.50 -26.70
C LEU A 292 -8.36 -8.59 -27.40
N THR A 293 -8.04 -9.84 -27.11
CA THR A 293 -8.84 -10.98 -27.56
C THR A 293 -10.12 -11.08 -26.74
N VAL A 294 -11.27 -11.01 -27.40
CA VAL A 294 -12.60 -11.19 -26.81
C VAL A 294 -13.13 -12.55 -27.24
N PRO A 295 -13.26 -13.54 -26.32
CA PRO A 295 -13.85 -14.84 -26.66
C PRO A 295 -15.29 -14.70 -27.13
N GLU A 296 -15.74 -15.64 -27.96
CA GLU A 296 -17.12 -15.67 -28.46
C GLU A 296 -18.12 -15.67 -27.30
N GLY A 297 -19.15 -14.82 -27.40
CA GLY A 297 -20.17 -14.65 -26.36
C GLY A 297 -19.69 -13.97 -25.07
N LYS A 298 -18.48 -13.39 -25.05
CA LYS A 298 -17.98 -12.57 -23.96
C LYS A 298 -17.90 -11.10 -24.36
N GLU A 299 -17.90 -10.25 -23.36
CA GLU A 299 -17.76 -8.80 -23.53
C GLU A 299 -16.79 -8.26 -22.47
N TYR A 300 -16.11 -7.19 -22.82
CA TYR A 300 -15.40 -6.34 -21.85
C TYR A 300 -15.99 -4.93 -21.86
N VAL A 301 -15.95 -4.28 -20.70
CA VAL A 301 -16.30 -2.86 -20.59
C VAL A 301 -15.00 -2.08 -20.44
N LEU A 302 -14.67 -1.29 -21.45
CA LEU A 302 -13.56 -0.36 -21.42
C LEU A 302 -14.03 0.96 -20.81
N GLN A 303 -13.18 1.58 -19.98
CA GLN A 303 -13.36 2.95 -19.52
C GLN A 303 -12.60 3.89 -20.45
N LEU A 304 -13.27 4.89 -21.01
CA LEU A 304 -12.66 5.95 -21.81
C LEU A 304 -12.83 7.29 -21.10
N PRO A 305 -11.92 8.27 -21.30
CA PRO A 305 -12.13 9.62 -20.81
C PRO A 305 -13.46 10.21 -21.29
N MET A 306 -14.13 10.99 -20.43
CA MET A 306 -15.28 11.82 -20.82
C MET A 306 -14.84 12.97 -21.71
#